data_AF-A0A8J4TBP4-F1
#
_entry.id   AF-A0A8J4TBP4-F1
#
_cell.length_a   1.000
_cell.length_b   1.000
_cell.length_c   1.000
_cell.angle_alpha   90.00
_cell.angle_beta   90.00
_cell.angle_gamma   90.00
#
_symmetry.space_group_name_H-M   'P 1'
#
loop_
_entity.id
_entity.type
_entity.pdbx_description
1 polymer ?
#
loop_
_entity_poly.entity_id
_entity_poly.type
_entity_poly.pdbx_seq_one_letter_code
_entity_poly.pdbx_strand_id
1 'polypeptide(L)'
;LQSLLSLKALKKHLRKAKHKLIHEDDTRIVERTDSDGLLSDTESDASMGESGENNAPNKGHQDYPNRPITKDIMDNRGLVKYRHKRERNPRVHLRHKYHKATIRYRSRVAPTRHEDTPYSGETKGIRVHLIKSHKFKRP
;
A
#
# COMPACT_ATOMS: atom_id res chain seq x y z
N LEU A 1 -5.51 31.37 31.16
CA LEU A 1 -4.15 30.85 30.94
C LEU A 1 -4.17 29.94 29.71
N GLN A 2 -3.78 30.45 28.54
CA GLN A 2 -3.83 29.69 27.28
C GLN A 2 -2.71 28.64 27.27
N SER A 3 -3.07 27.35 27.26
CA SER A 3 -2.11 26.25 27.26
C SER A 3 -1.39 26.18 25.91
N LEU A 4 -0.15 26.65 25.85
CA LEU A 4 0.71 26.52 24.66
C LEU A 4 1.28 25.10 24.58
N LEU A 5 0.45 24.14 24.16
CA LEU A 5 0.95 22.82 23.78
C LEU A 5 1.74 22.93 22.48
N SER A 6 2.97 22.41 22.50
CA SER A 6 3.82 22.24 21.32
C SER A 6 3.07 21.60 20.15
N LEU A 7 3.30 22.06 18.92
CA LEU A 7 2.72 21.51 17.69
C LEU A 7 2.94 19.98 17.56
N LYS A 8 4.03 19.45 18.16
CA LYS A 8 4.30 18.01 18.22
C LYS A 8 3.32 17.28 19.15
N ALA A 9 2.98 17.88 20.29
CA ALA A 9 2.02 17.34 21.25
C ALA A 9 0.60 17.33 20.66
N LEU A 10 0.20 18.41 19.98
CA LEU A 10 -1.08 18.49 19.26
C LEU A 10 -1.18 17.40 18.18
N LYS A 11 -0.13 17.21 17.37
CA LYS A 11 -0.10 16.17 16.32
C LYS A 11 -0.16 14.74 16.88
N LYS A 12 0.43 14.50 18.06
CA LYS A 12 0.34 13.21 18.76
C LYS A 12 -1.08 12.96 19.29
N HIS A 13 -1.72 13.98 19.87
CA HIS A 13 -3.10 13.91 20.33
C HIS A 13 -4.08 13.64 19.18
N LEU A 14 -3.89 14.33 18.04
CA LEU A 14 -4.71 14.13 16.85
C LEU A 14 -4.59 12.70 16.27
N ARG A 15 -3.39 12.10 16.30
CA ARG A 15 -3.19 10.70 15.87
C ARG A 15 -3.85 9.71 16.84
N LYS A 16 -3.79 9.98 18.15
CA LYS A 16 -4.45 9.15 19.18
C LYS A 16 -5.98 9.21 19.05
N ALA A 17 -6.54 10.40 18.81
CA ALA A 17 -7.96 10.60 18.58
C ALA A 17 -8.46 9.87 17.32
N LYS A 18 -7.71 9.93 16.20
CA LYS A 18 -8.05 9.19 14.97
C LYS A 18 -8.09 7.69 15.17
N HIS A 19 -7.14 7.12 15.91
CA HIS A 19 -7.10 5.68 16.19
C HIS A 19 -8.26 5.22 17.07
N LYS A 20 -8.75 6.08 17.98
CA LYS A 20 -9.92 5.80 18.81
C LYS A 20 -11.19 5.72 17.97
N LEU A 21 -11.42 6.68 17.07
CA LEU A 21 -12.60 6.69 16.20
C LEU A 21 -12.72 5.45 15.31
N ILE A 22 -11.59 4.98 14.74
CA ILE A 22 -11.58 3.76 13.90
C ILE A 22 -12.04 2.52 14.69
N HIS A 23 -11.72 2.44 15.98
CA HIS A 23 -12.08 1.30 16.82
C HIS A 23 -13.57 1.28 17.21
N GLU A 24 -14.19 2.46 17.34
CA GLU A 24 -15.63 2.60 17.65
C GLU A 24 -16.50 2.34 16.40
N ASP A 25 -15.96 2.48 15.19
CA ASP A 25 -16.69 2.19 13.94
C ASP A 25 -16.68 0.69 13.62
N ASP A 26 -15.58 -0.03 13.92
CA ASP A 26 -15.49 -1.49 13.74
C ASP A 26 -16.45 -2.26 14.68
N THR A 27 -16.75 -1.72 15.86
CA THR A 27 -17.69 -2.32 16.82
C THR A 27 -19.16 -2.10 16.46
N ARG A 28 -19.48 -1.02 15.74
CA ARG A 28 -20.86 -0.72 15.29
C ARG A 28 -21.33 -1.50 14.08
N ILE A 29 -20.42 -2.05 13.28
CA ILE A 29 -20.75 -2.83 12.08
C ILE A 29 -21.34 -4.21 12.46
N VAL A 30 -21.05 -4.72 13.66
CA VAL A 30 -21.47 -6.07 14.10
C VAL A 30 -22.92 -6.12 14.60
N GLU A 31 -23.57 -4.98 14.86
CA GLU A 31 -24.96 -4.93 15.40
C GLU A 31 -26.05 -4.61 14.36
N ARG A 32 -25.78 -4.77 13.05
CA ARG A 32 -26.74 -4.45 11.97
C ARG A 32 -27.05 -5.58 10.99
N THR A 33 -27.08 -6.82 11.47
CA THR A 33 -27.66 -7.93 10.70
C THR A 33 -28.80 -8.53 11.50
N ASP A 34 -29.97 -7.93 11.43
CA ASP A 34 -31.26 -8.59 11.61
C ASP A 34 -32.36 -7.67 11.02
N SER A 35 -33.29 -8.28 10.28
CA SER A 35 -34.45 -7.71 9.57
C SER A 35 -34.20 -6.94 8.26
N ASP A 36 -34.44 -7.63 7.13
CA ASP A 36 -35.20 -7.21 5.94
C ASP A 36 -35.03 -8.36 4.92
N GLY A 37 -36.00 -9.23 4.67
CA GLY A 37 -37.24 -8.92 3.98
C GLY A 37 -37.29 -9.74 2.68
N LEU A 38 -37.97 -10.89 2.74
CA LEU A 38 -38.25 -11.87 1.69
C LEU A 38 -38.83 -11.24 0.41
N LEU A 39 -38.28 -11.58 -0.77
CA LEU A 39 -39.04 -11.65 -2.03
C LEU A 39 -38.53 -12.84 -2.87
N SER A 40 -39.42 -13.81 -3.04
CA SER A 40 -39.33 -14.93 -3.98
C SER A 40 -39.70 -14.48 -5.38
N ASP A 41 -38.91 -14.83 -6.37
CA ASP A 41 -39.42 -15.08 -7.71
C ASP A 41 -38.83 -16.39 -8.23
N THR A 42 -39.76 -17.28 -8.56
CA THR A 42 -39.61 -18.65 -9.01
C THR A 42 -39.11 -18.68 -10.44
N GLU A 43 -37.97 -19.31 -10.71
CA GLU A 43 -37.72 -19.94 -12.02
C GLU A 43 -37.03 -21.28 -11.80
N SER A 44 -37.68 -22.30 -12.36
CA SER A 44 -37.42 -23.72 -12.24
C SER A 44 -36.05 -24.14 -12.79
N ASP A 45 -35.32 -24.97 -12.04
CA ASP A 45 -34.35 -25.88 -12.64
C ASP A 45 -34.44 -27.27 -12.00
N ALA A 46 -34.24 -28.27 -12.83
CA ALA A 46 -34.88 -29.58 -12.74
C ALA A 46 -34.42 -30.45 -11.55
N SER A 47 -35.41 -31.11 -10.95
CA SER A 47 -35.26 -32.32 -10.15
C SER A 47 -34.68 -33.45 -11.01
N MET A 48 -33.40 -33.76 -10.85
CA MET A 48 -32.86 -35.08 -11.14
C MET A 48 -32.65 -35.81 -9.81
N GLY A 49 -33.61 -36.68 -9.48
CA GLY A 49 -33.44 -37.68 -8.44
C GLY A 49 -32.56 -38.81 -8.95
N GLU A 50 -31.49 -39.12 -8.23
CA GLU A 50 -30.89 -40.44 -8.24
C GLU A 50 -30.75 -40.90 -6.78
N SER A 51 -31.66 -41.80 -6.41
CA SER A 51 -31.72 -42.50 -5.14
C SER A 51 -30.62 -43.56 -5.08
N GLY A 52 -29.46 -43.19 -4.56
CA GLY A 52 -28.46 -44.11 -4.05
C GLY A 52 -28.55 -44.20 -2.53
N GLU A 53 -29.45 -45.05 -2.03
CA GLU A 53 -29.68 -45.29 -0.60
C GLU A 53 -28.50 -46.08 0.01
N ASN A 54 -27.39 -45.40 0.27
CA ASN A 54 -26.36 -45.91 1.16
C ASN A 54 -26.79 -45.60 2.60
N ASN A 55 -27.60 -46.48 3.18
CA ASN A 55 -27.93 -46.49 4.61
C ASN A 55 -26.71 -46.93 5.44
N ALA A 56 -25.63 -46.14 5.40
CA ALA A 56 -24.62 -46.16 6.45
C ALA A 56 -25.22 -45.40 7.64
N PRO A 57 -25.13 -45.92 8.88
CA PRO A 57 -25.63 -45.20 10.04
C PRO A 57 -24.98 -43.82 10.06
N ASN A 58 -25.80 -42.77 9.93
CA ASN A 58 -25.41 -41.38 10.07
C ASN A 58 -24.92 -41.20 11.51
N LYS A 59 -23.64 -41.52 11.73
CA LYS A 59 -22.95 -41.29 12.99
C LYS A 59 -23.08 -39.80 13.23
N GLY A 60 -23.87 -39.43 14.23
CA GLY A 60 -24.29 -38.06 14.50
C GLY A 60 -23.23 -37.07 14.09
N HIS A 61 -23.58 -36.20 13.14
CA HIS A 61 -22.77 -35.06 12.76
C HIS A 61 -22.60 -34.25 14.05
N GLN A 62 -21.53 -34.52 14.77
CA GLN A 62 -21.09 -33.66 15.86
C GLN A 62 -20.88 -32.32 15.19
N ASP A 63 -21.73 -31.34 15.52
CA ASP A 63 -21.64 -29.96 15.06
C ASP A 63 -20.34 -29.36 15.62
N TYR A 64 -19.20 -29.81 15.09
CA TYR A 64 -17.93 -29.16 15.30
C TYR A 64 -17.96 -27.87 14.49
N PRO A 65 -17.54 -26.74 15.06
CA PRO A 65 -17.51 -25.50 14.31
C PRO A 65 -16.63 -25.67 13.05
N ASN A 66 -17.16 -25.24 11.90
CA ASN A 66 -16.43 -25.26 10.63
C ASN A 66 -15.08 -24.54 10.80
N ARG A 67 -13.99 -25.26 10.56
CA ARG A 67 -12.63 -24.69 10.64
C ARG A 67 -12.40 -23.84 9.39
N PRO A 68 -12.14 -22.52 9.53
CA PRO A 68 -11.87 -21.69 8.36
C PRO A 68 -10.52 -22.06 7.72
N ILE A 69 -10.43 -21.88 6.41
CA ILE A 69 -9.20 -22.05 5.64
C ILE A 69 -8.19 -20.94 5.96
N THR A 70 -6.89 -21.28 6.03
CA THR A 70 -5.82 -20.30 6.23
C THR A 70 -5.43 -19.62 4.91
N LYS A 71 -4.91 -18.39 4.99
CA LYS A 71 -4.47 -17.64 3.81
C LYS A 71 -3.39 -18.35 3.00
N ASP A 72 -2.54 -19.12 3.65
CA ASP A 72 -1.45 -19.84 3.00
C ASP A 72 -1.98 -20.96 2.10
N ILE A 73 -3.01 -21.69 2.56
CA ILE A 73 -3.70 -22.73 1.78
C ILE A 73 -4.56 -22.09 0.68
N MET A 74 -5.17 -20.93 0.95
CA MET A 74 -5.99 -20.22 -0.04
C MET A 74 -5.16 -19.62 -1.18
N ASP A 75 -4.02 -18.99 -0.87
CA ASP A 75 -3.19 -18.29 -1.87
C ASP A 75 -2.15 -19.19 -2.57
N ASN A 76 -1.80 -20.35 -1.99
CA ASN A 76 -0.85 -21.35 -2.53
C ASN A 76 0.48 -20.77 -3.06
N ARG A 77 1.04 -19.76 -2.38
CA ARG A 77 2.24 -19.04 -2.87
C ARG A 77 3.54 -19.83 -2.73
N GLY A 78 3.61 -20.80 -1.81
CA GLY A 78 4.83 -21.56 -1.53
C GLY A 78 5.97 -20.73 -0.93
N LEU A 79 7.21 -21.23 -1.04
CA LEU A 79 8.42 -20.60 -0.49
C LEU A 79 8.93 -19.44 -1.38
N VAL A 80 8.28 -18.28 -1.29
CA VAL A 80 8.66 -17.07 -2.05
C VAL A 80 9.61 -16.19 -1.25
N LYS A 81 10.71 -15.74 -1.88
CA LYS A 81 11.62 -14.75 -1.27
C LYS A 81 10.91 -13.45 -0.90
N TYR A 82 11.44 -12.74 0.10
CA TYR A 82 10.98 -11.39 0.41
C TYR A 82 11.22 -10.44 -0.77
N ARG A 83 10.23 -9.59 -1.05
CA ARG A 83 10.27 -8.54 -2.07
C ARG A 83 9.87 -7.21 -1.46
N HIS A 84 10.59 -6.15 -1.83
CA HIS A 84 10.42 -4.83 -1.21
C HIS A 84 9.06 -4.20 -1.59
N LYS A 85 8.46 -3.39 -0.71
CA LYS A 85 7.14 -2.75 -0.95
C LYS A 85 7.06 -1.94 -2.26
N ARG A 86 8.18 -1.37 -2.70
CA ARG A 86 8.29 -0.56 -3.94
C ARG A 86 8.10 -1.41 -5.20
N GLU A 87 8.45 -2.69 -5.15
CA GLU A 87 8.33 -3.62 -6.30
C GLU A 87 6.90 -4.12 -6.46
N ARG A 88 6.06 -4.00 -5.43
CA ARG A 88 4.64 -4.37 -5.49
C ARG A 88 3.83 -3.48 -6.43
N ASN A 89 4.26 -2.24 -6.66
CA ASN A 89 3.54 -1.30 -7.52
C ASN A 89 4.47 -0.77 -8.63
N PRO A 90 4.20 -1.06 -9.91
CA PRO A 90 5.09 -0.70 -11.01
C PRO A 90 5.30 0.82 -11.12
N ARG A 91 4.24 1.61 -10.88
CA ARG A 91 4.33 3.08 -10.88
C ARG A 91 5.28 3.59 -9.80
N VAL A 92 5.21 3.02 -8.59
CA VAL A 92 6.08 3.41 -7.47
C VAL A 92 7.53 3.03 -7.76
N HIS A 93 7.76 1.85 -8.32
CA HIS A 93 9.10 1.42 -8.74
C HIS A 93 9.70 2.41 -9.76
N LEU A 94 8.97 2.73 -10.83
CA LEU A 94 9.42 3.62 -11.89
C LEU A 94 9.69 5.04 -11.38
N ARG A 95 8.83 5.58 -10.49
CA ARG A 95 9.05 6.88 -9.85
C ARG A 95 10.37 6.93 -9.09
N HIS A 96 10.67 5.90 -8.30
CA HIS A 96 11.94 5.82 -7.57
C HIS A 96 13.14 5.60 -8.49
N LYS A 97 12.99 4.79 -9.55
CA LYS A 97 14.03 4.57 -10.56
C LYS A 97 14.41 5.89 -11.24
N TYR A 98 13.42 6.66 -11.68
CA TYR A 98 13.61 8.00 -12.25
C TYR A 98 14.29 8.94 -11.25
N HIS A 99 13.74 9.08 -10.03
CA HIS A 99 14.30 9.97 -9.02
C HIS A 99 15.78 9.66 -8.70
N LYS A 100 16.13 8.38 -8.54
CA LYS A 100 17.53 7.94 -8.34
C LYS A 100 18.40 8.24 -9.57
N ALA A 101 17.88 8.13 -10.78
CA ALA A 101 18.61 8.48 -11.99
C ALA A 101 18.85 9.99 -12.08
N THR A 102 17.85 10.82 -11.79
CA THR A 102 17.98 12.28 -11.78
C THR A 102 19.02 12.77 -10.77
N ILE A 103 19.08 12.18 -9.56
CA ILE A 103 20.12 12.52 -8.57
C ILE A 103 21.51 12.18 -9.09
N ARG A 104 21.70 10.99 -9.67
CA ARG A 104 22.99 10.57 -10.27
C ARG A 104 23.38 11.41 -11.48
N TYR A 105 22.40 11.92 -12.23
CA TYR A 105 22.66 12.80 -13.36
C TYR A 105 23.17 14.17 -12.89
N ARG A 106 22.53 14.75 -11.86
CA ARG A 106 22.92 16.04 -11.24
C ARG A 106 24.37 16.08 -10.75
N SER A 107 24.97 14.94 -10.42
CA SER A 107 26.38 14.88 -10.02
C SER A 107 27.35 14.81 -11.20
N ARG A 108 26.92 14.28 -12.36
CA ARG A 108 27.75 14.17 -13.57
C ARG A 108 27.73 15.46 -14.37
N VAL A 109 26.54 16.03 -14.55
CA VAL A 109 26.31 17.24 -15.33
C VAL A 109 25.56 18.22 -14.46
N ALA A 110 26.06 19.46 -14.40
CA ALA A 110 25.38 20.52 -13.68
C ALA A 110 24.07 20.85 -14.41
N PRO A 111 22.91 20.80 -13.74
CA PRO A 111 21.66 21.25 -14.35
C PRO A 111 21.68 22.76 -14.55
N THR A 112 20.96 23.23 -15.57
CA THR A 112 20.67 24.66 -15.74
C THR A 112 19.96 25.19 -14.50
N ARG A 113 20.41 26.34 -13.99
CA ARG A 113 19.78 27.03 -12.87
C ARG A 113 19.04 28.25 -13.39
N HIS A 114 17.84 28.48 -12.88
CA HIS A 114 17.14 29.75 -13.06
C HIS A 114 17.55 30.68 -11.92
N GLU A 115 17.73 31.96 -12.23
CA GLU A 115 18.07 32.99 -11.25
C GLU A 115 16.78 33.58 -10.70
N ASP A 116 16.38 33.19 -9.48
CA ASP A 116 15.22 33.78 -8.79
C ASP A 116 15.54 35.18 -8.23
N THR A 117 16.82 35.42 -7.91
CA THR A 117 17.36 36.68 -7.38
C THR A 117 18.57 37.09 -8.20
N PRO A 118 18.97 38.39 -8.21
CA PRO A 118 20.21 38.82 -8.85
C PRO A 118 21.43 38.06 -8.32
N TYR A 119 22.54 38.13 -9.08
CA TYR A 119 23.78 37.38 -8.83
C TYR A 119 24.24 37.47 -7.36
N SER A 120 24.12 36.34 -6.64
CA SER A 120 24.53 36.20 -5.23
C SER A 120 25.94 35.61 -5.07
N GLY A 121 26.69 35.43 -6.16
CA GLY A 121 27.97 34.73 -6.17
C GLY A 121 27.87 33.20 -6.34
N GLU A 122 29.01 32.52 -6.37
CA GLU A 122 29.07 31.06 -6.49
C GLU A 122 28.91 30.35 -5.13
N THR A 123 27.71 29.86 -4.84
CA THR A 123 27.39 29.13 -3.59
C THR A 123 28.30 27.94 -3.26
N LYS A 124 28.92 27.30 -4.25
CA LYS A 124 29.85 26.16 -4.06
C LYS A 124 31.33 26.54 -4.15
N GLY A 125 31.62 27.79 -4.49
CA GLY A 125 32.98 28.31 -4.69
C GLY A 125 33.58 28.04 -6.07
N ILE A 126 34.50 28.93 -6.45
CA ILE A 126 35.25 28.91 -7.70
C ILE A 126 36.53 28.08 -7.52
N ARG A 127 36.76 27.10 -8.41
CA ARG A 127 38.02 26.34 -8.46
C ARG A 127 38.92 26.87 -9.57
N VAL A 128 39.91 27.68 -9.20
CA VAL A 128 40.79 28.42 -10.14
C VAL A 128 41.51 27.51 -11.14
N HIS A 129 42.02 26.36 -10.69
CA HIS A 129 42.83 25.46 -11.54
C HIS A 129 42.02 24.48 -12.40
N LEU A 130 40.68 24.45 -12.28
CA LEU A 130 39.87 23.43 -12.94
C LEU A 130 39.43 23.88 -14.33
N ILE A 131 39.95 23.20 -15.36
CA ILE A 131 39.54 23.41 -16.76
C ILE A 131 38.48 22.37 -17.14
N LYS A 132 37.28 22.81 -17.54
CA LYS A 132 36.17 21.94 -17.99
C LYS A 132 35.87 22.00 -19.50
N SER A 133 36.71 22.69 -20.27
CA SER A 133 36.53 22.81 -21.72
C SER A 133 36.94 21.54 -22.46
N HIS A 134 36.28 21.26 -23.60
CA HIS A 134 36.65 20.16 -24.49
C HIS A 134 37.75 20.64 -25.46
N LYS A 135 38.93 20.01 -25.45
CA LYS A 135 40.02 20.36 -26.35
C LYS A 135 39.76 19.78 -27.75
N PHE A 136 39.72 20.63 -28.77
CA PHE A 136 39.62 20.18 -30.15
C PHE A 136 40.96 19.57 -30.59
N LYS A 137 40.89 18.40 -31.23
CA LYS A 137 42.02 17.79 -31.92
C LYS A 137 41.99 18.25 -33.38
N ARG A 138 43.17 18.48 -33.96
CA ARG A 138 43.28 18.65 -35.41
C ARG A 138 43.02 17.29 -36.07
N PRO A 139 42.33 17.25 -37.22
CA PRO A 139 42.09 16.01 -37.95
C PRO A 139 43.40 15.32 -38.34
#